data_AF-A0A8R7U9Q9-F1
#
_entry.id   AF-A0A8R7U9Q9-F1
#
_cell.length_a   1.000
_cell.length_b   1.000
_cell.length_c   1.000
_cell.angle_alpha   90.00
_cell.angle_beta   90.00
_cell.angle_gamma   90.00
#
_symmetry.space_group_name_H-M   'P 1'
#
loop_
_entity.id
_entity.type
_entity.pdbx_description
1 polymer ?
#
loop_
_entity_poly.entity_id
_entity_poly.type
_entity_poly.pdbx_seq_one_letter_code
_entity_poly.pdbx_strand_id
1 'polypeptide(L)'
;MNRLLRRSRSADLDAAANLPPLAPLAAIPPAHAAPGMAGLHPRAPAPAPVRLGQAAPAALAAVDAAPLAAPLHRGVGRELIPCLDIPGAPAPGEGLPPSITHFLRFKLDLAAGNYSRWRHLFYFILCKYNVQHHVDENREPLHEDANWRNDDITIVLWIYSTISDELYDVVMSPASTAHQVWHTLRLFFLDNQA
;
A
#
# COMPACT_ATOMS: atom_id res chain seq x y z
N MET A 1 19.72 -35.64 59.35
CA MET A 1 18.85 -34.45 59.36
C MET A 1 17.87 -34.50 58.19
N ASN A 2 16.58 -34.26 58.47
CA ASN A 2 15.46 -33.84 57.58
C ASN A 2 15.10 -34.77 56.41
N ARG A 3 14.07 -35.63 56.42
CA ARG A 3 12.62 -35.48 56.73
C ARG A 3 11.94 -34.30 56.03
N LEU A 4 10.88 -34.66 55.28
CA LEU A 4 9.75 -33.85 54.78
C LEU A 4 9.92 -33.20 53.39
N LEU A 5 9.46 -33.91 52.36
CA LEU A 5 8.49 -33.40 51.35
C LEU A 5 7.92 -34.54 50.46
N ARG A 6 7.80 -35.76 51.01
CA ARG A 6 6.69 -36.67 50.63
C ARG A 6 5.42 -36.11 51.29
N ARG A 7 4.76 -35.17 50.62
CA ARG A 7 3.37 -34.84 50.91
C ARG A 7 2.74 -34.26 49.65
N SER A 8 1.66 -34.91 49.23
CA SER A 8 0.53 -34.28 48.57
C SER A 8 0.69 -33.83 47.11
N ARG A 9 0.34 -34.74 46.19
CA ARG A 9 -0.74 -34.54 45.20
C ARG A 9 -0.93 -35.81 44.38
N SER A 10 -1.23 -36.88 45.10
CA SER A 10 -2.06 -37.99 44.61
C SER A 10 -3.45 -37.69 45.18
N ALA A 11 -4.11 -36.74 44.53
CA ALA A 11 -5.49 -36.31 44.71
C ALA A 11 -5.84 -35.52 43.45
N ASP A 12 -7.01 -35.80 42.88
CA ASP A 12 -7.59 -35.23 41.65
C ASP A 12 -7.13 -35.91 40.34
N LEU A 13 -7.25 -37.24 40.17
CA LEU A 13 -8.46 -37.87 39.60
C LEU A 13 -9.78 -37.19 39.95
N ASP A 14 -10.55 -36.84 38.90
CA ASP A 14 -11.97 -36.44 38.93
C ASP A 14 -12.31 -34.95 38.79
N ALA A 15 -11.68 -34.26 37.84
CA ALA A 15 -12.24 -33.04 37.25
C ALA A 15 -12.67 -33.29 35.80
N ALA A 16 -13.74 -34.07 35.68
CA ALA A 16 -14.85 -33.84 34.77
C ALA A 16 -14.49 -33.29 33.37
N ALA A 17 -14.38 -34.24 32.44
CA ALA A 17 -14.70 -34.07 31.02
C ALA A 17 -16.18 -33.65 30.85
N ASN A 18 -16.51 -32.45 31.35
CA ASN A 18 -17.82 -31.83 31.24
C ASN A 18 -17.78 -30.77 30.14
N LEU A 19 -17.59 -31.24 28.91
CA LEU A 19 -17.94 -30.45 27.73
C LEU A 19 -19.47 -30.43 27.65
N PRO A 20 -20.12 -29.25 27.58
CA PRO A 20 -21.56 -29.20 27.34
C PRO A 20 -21.87 -29.84 25.97
N PRO A 21 -22.98 -30.60 25.84
CA PRO A 21 -23.35 -31.18 24.57
C PRO A 21 -23.63 -30.08 23.54
N LEU A 22 -23.02 -30.20 22.36
CA LEU A 22 -23.34 -29.37 21.20
C LEU A 22 -24.85 -29.44 20.95
N ALA A 23 -25.52 -28.29 21.05
CA ALA A 23 -26.93 -28.18 20.71
C ALA A 23 -27.12 -28.61 19.24
N PRO A 24 -28.17 -29.39 18.90
CA PRO A 24 -28.46 -29.73 17.53
C PRO A 24 -28.82 -28.45 16.77
N LEU A 25 -28.16 -28.25 15.62
CA LEU A 25 -28.40 -27.18 14.67
C LEU A 25 -29.90 -27.16 14.33
N ALA A 26 -30.62 -26.17 14.87
CA ALA A 26 -32.04 -26.01 14.60
C ALA A 26 -32.25 -25.84 13.09
N ALA A 27 -33.09 -26.70 12.53
CA ALA A 27 -33.52 -26.67 11.14
C ALA A 27 -34.07 -25.27 10.81
N ILE A 28 -33.49 -24.62 9.80
CA ILE A 28 -33.96 -23.35 9.25
C ILE A 28 -35.29 -23.63 8.54
N PRO A 29 -36.43 -23.04 8.95
CA PRO A 29 -37.70 -23.18 8.24
C PRO A 29 -37.67 -22.42 6.89
N PRO A 30 -38.50 -22.84 5.91
CA PRO A 30 -38.47 -22.29 4.55
C PRO A 30 -38.96 -20.84 4.50
N ALA A 31 -38.40 -20.10 3.53
CA ALA A 31 -38.68 -18.70 3.25
C ALA A 31 -40.18 -18.40 3.12
N HIS A 32 -40.69 -17.54 4.01
CA HIS A 32 -42.00 -16.93 3.85
C HIS A 32 -41.93 -15.86 2.74
N ALA A 33 -42.77 -16.05 1.73
CA ALA A 33 -43.07 -15.08 0.69
C ALA A 33 -43.58 -13.76 1.30
N ALA A 34 -42.98 -12.64 0.90
CA ALA A 34 -43.51 -11.30 1.11
C ALA A 34 -44.39 -10.89 -0.08
N PRO A 35 -45.56 -10.25 0.15
CA PRO A 35 -46.45 -9.80 -0.92
C PRO A 35 -45.97 -8.47 -1.51
N GLY A 36 -46.19 -8.31 -2.81
CA GLY A 36 -45.86 -7.10 -3.55
C GLY A 36 -46.75 -5.92 -3.18
N MET A 37 -46.16 -4.72 -3.19
CA MET A 37 -46.87 -3.45 -3.30
C MET A 37 -46.07 -2.54 -4.23
N ALA A 38 -46.76 -2.11 -5.29
CA ALA A 38 -46.32 -1.13 -6.25
C ALA A 38 -46.11 0.25 -5.60
N GLY A 39 -45.07 0.96 -6.01
CA GLY A 39 -44.78 2.32 -5.58
C GLY A 39 -43.81 2.98 -6.56
N LEU A 40 -44.31 3.98 -7.27
CA LEU A 40 -43.66 4.76 -8.32
C LEU A 40 -42.37 5.45 -7.84
N HIS A 41 -41.30 5.39 -8.64
CA HIS A 41 -40.24 6.41 -8.61
C HIS A 41 -39.59 6.59 -10.01
N PRO A 42 -39.17 7.81 -10.39
CA PRO A 42 -38.82 8.14 -11.76
C PRO A 42 -37.44 7.58 -12.16
N ARG A 43 -37.37 7.04 -13.38
CA ARG A 43 -36.13 6.60 -14.05
C ARG A 43 -35.27 7.82 -14.39
N ALA A 44 -34.10 7.94 -13.79
CA ALA A 44 -33.04 8.85 -14.24
C ALA A 44 -32.59 8.49 -15.67
N PRO A 45 -32.28 9.47 -16.55
CA PRO A 45 -31.82 9.18 -17.90
C PRO A 45 -30.40 8.60 -17.90
N ALA A 46 -30.18 7.60 -18.76
CA ALA A 46 -28.86 7.02 -19.00
C ALA A 46 -27.92 8.04 -19.71
N PRO A 47 -26.60 8.03 -19.43
CA PRO A 47 -25.65 8.84 -20.18
C PRO A 47 -25.47 8.30 -21.60
N ALA A 48 -25.44 9.21 -22.58
CA ALA A 48 -25.25 8.92 -24.00
C ALA A 48 -23.83 8.37 -24.31
N PRO A 49 -23.66 7.56 -25.37
CA PRO A 49 -22.36 7.06 -25.77
C PRO A 49 -21.50 8.17 -26.41
N VAL A 50 -20.30 8.37 -25.87
CA VAL A 50 -19.27 9.22 -26.47
C VAL A 50 -18.83 8.59 -27.80
N ARG A 51 -18.99 9.33 -28.90
CA ARG A 51 -18.54 8.90 -30.23
C ARG A 51 -17.03 8.98 -30.31
N LEU A 52 -16.37 7.83 -30.30
CA LEU A 52 -14.97 7.67 -30.71
C LEU A 52 -14.90 7.86 -32.25
N GLY A 53 -14.72 9.11 -32.66
CA GLY A 53 -14.51 9.49 -34.05
C GLY A 53 -13.08 9.17 -34.49
N GLN A 54 -12.95 8.05 -35.19
CA GLN A 54 -12.13 7.79 -36.38
C GLN A 54 -10.62 8.11 -36.41
N ALA A 55 -9.88 7.13 -36.95
CA ALA A 55 -8.44 7.05 -37.07
C ALA A 55 -7.84 7.66 -38.36
N ALA A 56 -6.56 8.06 -38.24
CA ALA A 56 -5.45 8.02 -39.22
C ALA A 56 -5.52 8.93 -40.48
N PRO A 57 -4.39 9.29 -41.16
CA PRO A 57 -3.09 8.59 -41.15
C PRO A 57 -1.80 9.43 -41.04
N ALA A 58 -0.72 8.68 -40.95
CA ALA A 58 0.69 9.07 -40.96
C ALA A 58 1.10 9.95 -42.15
N ALA A 59 2.06 10.85 -41.90
CA ALA A 59 2.90 11.44 -42.92
C ALA A 59 4.37 11.46 -42.44
N LEU A 60 5.20 10.68 -43.12
CA LEU A 60 6.66 10.80 -43.14
C LEU A 60 7.04 12.19 -43.67
N ALA A 61 7.95 12.89 -42.99
CA ALA A 61 8.87 13.81 -43.63
C ALA A 61 10.14 13.95 -42.78
N ALA A 62 11.25 13.48 -43.34
CA ALA A 62 12.60 13.74 -42.87
C ALA A 62 13.00 15.18 -43.20
N VAL A 63 13.72 15.85 -42.30
CA VAL A 63 14.58 16.99 -42.65
C VAL A 63 15.87 16.89 -41.84
N ASP A 64 16.99 16.99 -42.56
CA ASP A 64 18.37 16.81 -42.15
C ASP A 64 19.01 18.12 -41.63
N ALA A 65 20.10 17.94 -40.86
CA ALA A 65 21.28 18.80 -40.65
C ALA A 65 21.22 20.17 -39.90
N ALA A 66 21.62 20.11 -38.62
CA ALA A 66 22.81 20.78 -38.01
C ALA A 66 22.85 22.34 -37.81
N PRO A 67 23.86 22.90 -37.09
CA PRO A 67 23.70 23.38 -35.70
C PRO A 67 23.96 24.89 -35.52
N LEU A 68 23.51 25.49 -34.41
CA LEU A 68 24.04 26.80 -33.98
C LEU A 68 24.12 26.91 -32.46
N ALA A 69 25.26 27.42 -32.00
CA ALA A 69 25.66 27.56 -30.62
C ALA A 69 24.89 28.65 -29.85
N ALA A 70 24.82 28.41 -28.52
CA ALA A 70 24.32 29.15 -27.34
C ALA A 70 24.19 30.70 -27.39
N PRO A 71 23.41 31.30 -26.45
CA PRO A 71 24.02 31.66 -25.15
C PRO A 71 23.16 31.43 -23.90
N LEU A 72 23.87 31.33 -22.78
CA LEU A 72 23.40 31.25 -21.40
C LEU A 72 22.60 32.50 -20.97
N HIS A 73 21.45 32.34 -20.32
CA HIS A 73 21.28 32.72 -18.90
C HIS A 73 19.85 32.54 -18.35
N ARG A 74 19.82 32.06 -17.10
CA ARG A 74 18.92 32.47 -16.01
C ARG A 74 17.49 31.91 -16.05
N GLY A 75 17.34 30.75 -15.40
CA GLY A 75 16.08 30.28 -14.82
C GLY A 75 16.34 29.74 -13.42
N VAL A 76 15.98 30.55 -12.42
CA VAL A 76 15.95 30.18 -11.00
C VAL A 76 14.84 29.15 -10.78
N GLY A 77 15.08 28.16 -9.90
CA GLY A 77 13.99 27.53 -9.15
C GLY A 77 13.54 26.14 -9.60
N ARG A 78 14.42 25.14 -9.43
CA ARG A 78 14.01 23.83 -8.92
C ARG A 78 15.17 23.37 -8.05
N GLU A 79 15.05 23.57 -6.74
CA GLU A 79 15.82 22.77 -5.78
C GLU A 79 15.36 21.32 -5.95
N LEU A 80 15.91 20.67 -6.97
CA LEU A 80 16.11 19.24 -6.95
C LEU A 80 17.06 19.04 -5.77
N ILE A 81 16.57 18.39 -4.72
CA ILE A 81 17.43 17.86 -3.66
C ILE A 81 18.59 17.19 -4.38
N PRO A 82 19.84 17.69 -4.25
CA PRO A 82 20.98 17.00 -4.82
C PRO A 82 20.94 15.63 -4.18
N CYS A 83 20.76 14.58 -4.97
CA CYS A 83 20.95 13.23 -4.49
C CYS A 83 22.36 13.23 -3.92
N LEU A 84 22.45 13.21 -2.59
CA LEU A 84 23.73 13.05 -1.92
C LEU A 84 24.25 11.73 -2.45
N ASP A 85 25.35 11.77 -3.20
CA ASP A 85 26.13 10.59 -3.54
C ASP A 85 26.65 10.04 -2.21
N ILE A 86 25.81 9.24 -1.52
CA ILE A 86 26.14 8.62 -0.25
C ILE A 86 27.14 7.50 -0.57
N PRO A 87 28.40 7.59 -0.11
CA PRO A 87 29.33 6.46 -0.19
C PRO A 87 28.88 5.46 0.88
N GLY A 88 27.93 4.61 0.50
CA GLY A 88 27.27 3.69 1.43
C GLY A 88 25.98 3.09 0.87
N ALA A 89 25.84 3.03 -0.46
CA ALA A 89 24.85 2.14 -1.05
C ALA A 89 25.18 0.71 -0.58
N PRO A 90 24.19 -0.07 -0.11
CA PRO A 90 24.41 -1.47 0.27
C PRO A 90 25.08 -2.21 -0.90
N ALA A 91 26.02 -3.09 -0.58
CA ALA A 91 26.77 -3.82 -1.60
C ALA A 91 25.78 -4.59 -2.50
N PRO A 92 26.04 -4.70 -3.82
CA PRO A 92 25.19 -5.46 -4.72
C PRO A 92 25.11 -6.92 -4.23
N GLY A 93 23.96 -7.29 -3.68
CA GLY A 93 23.70 -8.60 -3.04
C GLY A 93 23.11 -8.52 -1.63
N GLU A 94 23.15 -7.36 -0.96
CA GLU A 94 22.52 -7.16 0.34
C GLU A 94 21.08 -6.66 0.12
N GLY A 95 20.10 -7.55 0.30
CA GLY A 95 18.69 -7.23 0.12
C GLY A 95 18.18 -6.13 1.06
N LEU A 96 17.00 -5.59 0.77
CA LEU A 96 16.39 -4.56 1.62
C LEU A 96 16.21 -5.06 3.07
N PRO A 97 16.39 -4.19 4.08
CA PRO A 97 16.18 -4.58 5.47
C PRO A 97 14.71 -4.96 5.73
N PRO A 98 14.43 -5.84 6.70
CA PRO A 98 13.06 -6.29 6.98
C PRO A 98 12.17 -5.18 7.59
N SER A 99 12.76 -4.09 8.10
CA SER A 99 12.01 -2.99 8.71
C SER A 99 12.76 -1.67 8.69
N ILE A 100 12.00 -0.59 8.57
CA ILE A 100 12.47 0.80 8.61
C ILE A 100 11.88 1.59 9.79
N THR A 101 11.14 0.95 10.69
CA THR A 101 10.40 1.63 11.77
C THR A 101 11.30 2.41 12.72
N HIS A 102 12.58 2.06 12.83
CA HIS A 102 13.56 2.81 13.60
C HIS A 102 13.85 4.22 13.05
N PHE A 103 13.66 4.46 11.74
CA PHE A 103 13.73 5.78 11.14
C PHE A 103 12.45 6.61 11.36
N LEU A 104 11.31 5.95 11.52
CA LEU A 104 9.99 6.56 11.67
C LEU A 104 9.46 6.33 13.08
N ARG A 105 9.80 7.23 14.02
CA ARG A 105 9.37 7.15 15.43
C ARG A 105 7.88 7.48 15.67
N PHE A 106 7.09 7.52 14.61
CA PHE A 106 5.65 7.76 14.63
C PHE A 106 5.02 7.06 13.42
N LYS A 107 3.73 6.72 13.52
CA LYS A 107 2.94 6.20 12.40
C LYS A 107 2.22 7.34 11.68
N LEU A 108 2.04 7.22 10.36
CA LEU A 108 1.12 8.08 9.60
C LEU A 108 -0.28 7.92 10.17
N ASP A 109 -0.95 9.04 10.44
CA ASP A 109 -2.26 9.02 11.07
C ASP A 109 -3.12 10.19 10.58
N LEU A 110 -4.43 9.96 10.47
CA LEU A 110 -5.40 10.92 9.98
C LEU A 110 -5.56 12.11 10.93
N ALA A 111 -5.73 11.85 12.22
CA ALA A 111 -5.97 12.87 13.23
C ALA A 111 -4.69 13.67 13.54
N ALA A 112 -3.52 13.08 13.39
CA ALA A 112 -2.24 13.73 13.66
C ALA A 112 -1.81 14.76 12.62
N GLY A 113 -2.42 14.79 11.42
CA GLY A 113 -2.05 15.71 10.34
C GLY A 113 -0.58 15.59 9.91
N ASN A 114 0.02 14.41 10.06
CA ASN A 114 1.46 14.20 9.93
C ASN A 114 1.90 13.68 8.54
N TYR A 115 0.99 13.68 7.55
CA TYR A 115 1.22 13.16 6.21
C TYR A 115 2.44 13.77 5.50
N SER A 116 2.56 15.11 5.46
CA SER A 116 3.69 15.78 4.80
C SER A 116 5.04 15.37 5.41
N ARG A 117 5.10 15.21 6.74
CA ARG A 117 6.33 14.80 7.44
C ARG A 117 6.65 13.33 7.19
N TRP A 118 5.65 12.46 7.30
CA TRP A 118 5.80 11.03 7.03
C TRP A 118 6.28 10.78 5.61
N ARG A 119 5.63 11.41 4.62
CA ARG A 119 5.96 11.27 3.19
C ARG A 119 7.41 11.66 2.91
N HIS A 120 7.88 12.79 3.43
CA HIS A 120 9.26 13.23 3.23
C HIS A 120 10.27 12.24 3.84
N LEU A 121 10.04 11.80 5.08
CA LEU A 121 10.93 10.84 5.74
C LEU A 121 10.95 9.50 5.03
N PHE A 122 9.79 8.98 4.65
CA PHE A 122 9.67 7.72 3.91
C PHE A 122 10.41 7.80 2.57
N TYR A 123 10.26 8.91 1.84
CA TYR A 123 10.95 9.11 0.56
C TYR A 123 12.47 9.15 0.73
N PHE A 124 13.00 9.80 1.79
CA PHE A 124 14.44 9.75 2.07
C PHE A 124 14.96 8.34 2.37
N ILE A 125 14.15 7.49 3.01
CA ILE A 125 14.48 6.09 3.24
C ILE A 125 14.56 5.35 1.90
N LEU A 126 13.61 5.58 0.98
CA LEU A 126 13.66 5.00 -0.37
C LEU A 126 14.93 5.43 -1.13
N CYS A 127 15.30 6.72 -1.08
CA CYS A 127 16.54 7.20 -1.68
C CYS A 127 17.78 6.57 -1.04
N LYS A 128 17.80 6.41 0.29
CA LYS A 128 18.92 5.77 1.00
C LYS A 128 19.19 4.34 0.53
N TYR A 129 18.14 3.61 0.14
CA TYR A 129 18.23 2.25 -0.39
C TYR A 129 18.17 2.19 -1.92
N ASN A 130 18.14 3.34 -2.61
CA ASN A 130 18.04 3.47 -4.06
C ASN A 130 16.82 2.75 -4.70
N VAL A 131 15.68 2.77 -4.01
CA VAL A 131 14.43 2.11 -4.44
C VAL A 131 13.27 3.08 -4.67
N GLN A 132 13.54 4.38 -4.78
CA GLN A 132 12.52 5.40 -5.05
C GLN A 132 11.71 5.14 -6.33
N HIS A 133 12.31 4.49 -7.33
CA HIS A 133 11.65 4.16 -8.58
C HIS A 133 10.43 3.24 -8.41
N HIS A 134 10.35 2.45 -7.33
CA HIS A 134 9.18 1.63 -7.00
C HIS A 134 7.92 2.45 -6.69
N VAL A 135 8.05 3.70 -6.25
CA VAL A 135 6.90 4.57 -5.93
C VAL A 135 6.69 5.69 -6.95
N ASP A 136 7.70 5.97 -7.77
CA ASP A 136 7.63 7.02 -8.81
C ASP A 136 7.10 6.48 -10.15
N GLU A 137 7.39 5.22 -10.47
CA GLU A 137 7.03 4.60 -11.74
C GLU A 137 5.99 3.50 -11.55
N ASN A 138 4.93 3.53 -12.35
CA ASN A 138 3.97 2.42 -12.40
C ASN A 138 4.55 1.29 -13.25
N ARG A 139 4.95 0.19 -12.60
CA ARG A 139 5.48 -1.02 -13.25
C ARG A 139 4.57 -2.21 -12.98
N GLU A 140 4.43 -3.08 -13.98
CA GLU A 140 3.63 -4.30 -13.89
C GLU A 140 4.50 -5.45 -13.33
N PRO A 141 4.23 -5.96 -12.11
CA PRO A 141 5.10 -6.93 -11.43
C PRO A 141 5.32 -8.23 -12.22
N LEU A 142 4.38 -8.59 -13.09
CA LEU A 142 4.47 -9.79 -13.94
C LEU A 142 5.59 -9.70 -15.00
N HIS A 143 6.03 -8.49 -15.35
CA HIS A 143 7.09 -8.26 -16.32
C HIS A 143 8.48 -8.04 -15.70
N GLU A 144 8.55 -7.92 -14.38
CA GLU A 144 9.79 -7.63 -13.67
C GLU A 144 10.48 -8.90 -13.18
N ASP A 145 11.73 -8.79 -12.72
CA ASP A 145 12.46 -9.93 -12.17
C ASP A 145 12.05 -10.26 -10.72
N ALA A 146 12.60 -11.37 -10.19
CA ALA A 146 12.27 -11.80 -8.83
C ALA A 146 12.82 -10.86 -7.75
N ASN A 147 13.93 -10.17 -8.01
CA ASN A 147 14.54 -9.26 -7.05
C ASN A 147 13.68 -8.01 -6.92
N TRP A 148 13.29 -7.41 -8.04
CA TRP A 148 12.39 -6.27 -8.10
C TRP A 148 11.07 -6.58 -7.38
N ARG A 149 10.45 -7.75 -7.64
CA ARG A 149 9.22 -8.13 -6.94
C ARG A 149 9.40 -8.26 -5.43
N ASN A 150 10.52 -8.82 -4.97
CA ASN A 150 10.81 -8.93 -3.55
C ASN A 150 11.02 -7.55 -2.90
N ASP A 151 11.69 -6.65 -3.59
CA ASP A 151 11.90 -5.28 -3.14
C ASP A 151 10.57 -4.52 -3.07
N ASP A 152 9.72 -4.66 -4.09
CA ASP A 152 8.39 -4.05 -4.14
C ASP A 152 7.51 -4.52 -2.96
N ILE A 153 7.46 -5.83 -2.71
CA ILE A 153 6.74 -6.41 -1.56
C ILE A 153 7.32 -5.87 -0.25
N THR A 154 8.64 -5.76 -0.13
CA THR A 154 9.29 -5.25 1.08
C THR A 154 8.91 -3.80 1.34
N ILE A 155 8.85 -2.96 0.30
CA ILE A 155 8.44 -1.56 0.41
C ILE A 155 6.96 -1.46 0.79
N VAL A 156 6.08 -2.30 0.23
CA VAL A 156 4.67 -2.38 0.64
C VAL A 156 4.56 -2.70 2.14
N LEU A 157 5.32 -3.68 2.62
CA LEU A 157 5.37 -4.03 4.05
C LEU A 157 5.89 -2.89 4.92
N TRP A 158 6.89 -2.13 4.44
CA TRP A 158 7.35 -0.93 5.13
C TRP A 158 6.26 0.13 5.24
N ILE A 159 5.53 0.40 4.18
CA ILE A 159 4.40 1.34 4.21
C ILE A 159 3.40 0.88 5.27
N TYR A 160 2.91 -0.36 5.18
CA TYR A 160 1.94 -0.91 6.13
C TYR A 160 2.42 -0.90 7.59
N SER A 161 3.72 -1.12 7.84
CA SER A 161 4.27 -1.07 9.20
C SER A 161 4.33 0.35 9.79
N THR A 162 4.26 1.39 8.94
CA THR A 162 4.49 2.79 9.33
C THR A 162 3.24 3.65 9.23
N ILE A 163 2.08 3.06 8.89
CA ILE A 163 0.77 3.72 8.92
C ILE A 163 -0.05 3.22 10.12
N SER A 164 -1.06 4.01 10.51
CA SER A 164 -2.06 3.60 11.50
C SER A 164 -2.90 2.44 10.96
N ASP A 165 -3.48 1.65 11.87
CA ASP A 165 -4.26 0.48 11.48
C ASP A 165 -5.54 0.90 10.72
N GLU A 166 -6.12 2.05 11.06
CA GLU A 166 -7.22 2.66 10.32
C GLU A 166 -6.85 2.96 8.87
N LEU A 167 -5.67 3.53 8.63
CA LEU A 167 -5.20 3.79 7.26
C LEU A 167 -4.87 2.50 6.52
N TYR A 168 -4.33 1.50 7.22
CA TYR A 168 -4.07 0.19 6.64
C TYR A 168 -5.36 -0.41 6.08
N ASP A 169 -6.44 -0.45 6.86
CA ASP A 169 -7.72 -1.01 6.42
C ASP A 169 -8.31 -0.27 5.19
N VAL A 170 -8.02 1.03 5.06
CA VAL A 170 -8.48 1.85 3.93
C VAL A 170 -7.68 1.59 2.66
N VAL A 171 -6.35 1.47 2.76
CA VAL A 171 -5.48 1.39 1.56
C VAL A 171 -5.06 -0.03 1.21
N MET A 172 -5.29 -1.00 2.09
CA MET A 172 -4.96 -2.39 1.86
C MET A 172 -5.78 -2.91 0.69
N SER A 173 -5.07 -3.40 -0.34
CA SER A 173 -5.68 -4.13 -1.44
C SER A 173 -4.83 -5.37 -1.77
N PRO A 174 -5.47 -6.48 -2.18
CA PRO A 174 -4.75 -7.65 -2.67
C PRO A 174 -3.89 -7.26 -3.88
N ALA A 175 -2.66 -7.77 -3.91
CA ALA A 175 -1.72 -7.59 -5.02
C ALA A 175 -1.34 -6.12 -5.35
N SER A 176 -1.41 -5.22 -4.37
CA SER A 176 -0.99 -3.83 -4.58
C SER A 176 0.53 -3.69 -4.67
N THR A 177 0.99 -2.93 -5.67
CA THR A 177 2.41 -2.54 -5.80
C THR A 177 2.74 -1.38 -4.85
N ALA A 178 4.02 -1.17 -4.57
CA ALA A 178 4.46 -0.03 -3.76
C ALA A 178 3.97 1.30 -4.36
N HIS A 179 4.05 1.46 -5.68
CA HIS A 179 3.51 2.61 -6.42
C HIS A 179 2.01 2.81 -6.14
N GLN A 180 1.20 1.75 -6.22
CA GLN A 180 -0.25 1.85 -6.00
C GLN A 180 -0.59 2.25 -4.57
N VAL A 181 0.04 1.65 -3.57
CA VAL A 181 -0.21 2.00 -2.15
C VAL A 181 0.22 3.43 -1.87
N TRP A 182 1.41 3.83 -2.35
CA TRP A 182 1.93 5.19 -2.22
C TRP A 182 1.00 6.24 -2.86
N HIS A 183 0.52 5.96 -4.07
CA HIS A 183 -0.37 6.86 -4.79
C HIS A 183 -1.76 6.93 -4.14
N THR A 184 -2.27 5.81 -3.62
CA THR A 184 -3.56 5.75 -2.91
C THR A 184 -3.51 6.62 -1.66
N LEU A 185 -2.47 6.49 -0.84
CA LEU A 185 -2.24 7.37 0.31
C LEU A 185 -2.15 8.83 -0.13
N ARG A 186 -1.42 9.12 -1.21
CA ARG A 186 -1.30 10.49 -1.72
C ARG A 186 -2.62 11.10 -2.13
N LEU A 187 -3.47 10.38 -2.86
CA LEU A 187 -4.80 10.85 -3.25
C LEU A 187 -5.68 11.03 -2.01
N PHE A 188 -5.69 10.04 -1.11
CA PHE A 188 -6.47 10.10 0.12
C PHE A 188 -6.21 11.38 0.93
N PHE A 189 -4.96 11.80 1.07
CA PHE A 189 -4.62 13.03 1.79
C PHE A 189 -4.75 14.33 0.98
N LEU A 190 -4.85 14.27 -0.35
CA LEU A 190 -5.08 15.44 -1.21
C LEU A 190 -6.57 15.73 -1.40
N ASP A 191 -7.39 14.69 -1.56
CA ASP A 191 -8.85 14.83 -1.69
C ASP A 191 -9.48 15.39 -0.41
N ASN A 192 -8.85 15.16 0.75
CA ASN A 192 -9.26 15.70 2.05
C ASN A 192 -8.81 17.16 2.32
N GLN A 193 -8.15 17.83 1.37
CA GLN A 193 -7.78 19.25 1.46
C GLN A 193 -8.66 20.18 0.61
N ALA A 194 -9.73 19.66 0.00
CA ALA A 194 -10.66 20.42 -0.85
C ALA A 194 -11.83 21.04 -0.07
#